data_AF-A0A1E3AKM7-F1
#
_entry.id   AF-A0A1E3AKM7-F1
#
_cell.length_a   1.000
_cell.length_b   1.000
_cell.length_c   1.000
_cell.angle_alpha   90.00
_cell.angle_beta   90.00
_cell.angle_gamma   90.00
#
_symmetry.space_group_name_H-M   'P 1'
#
loop_
_entity.id
_entity.type
_entity.pdbx_description
1 polymer ?
#
loop_
_entity_poly.entity_id
_entity_poly.type
_entity_poly.pdbx_seq_one_letter_code
_entity_poly.pdbx_strand_id
1 'polypeptide(L)'
;MEKYDKSIDMDSVYREYEKLVYRFLYSHTHDAEWSQELMQETFLRAVNSISRYDGTCKLSVWLCQIAKHILYQELRKKKQIETVELVDCLTDDSAPNGETSILKQESKIELYREIHLLPEREREVVLYRITGELSFREIGEILGKSENWSRTVFYRAKQKIREELKKYE
;
A
#
# COMPACT_ATOMS: atom_id res chain seq x y z
N MET A 1 -33.50 18.13 24.01
CA MET A 1 -33.16 18.17 22.57
C MET A 1 -31.65 18.15 22.48
N GLU A 2 -31.06 16.98 22.71
CA GLU A 2 -29.61 16.78 22.70
C GLU A 2 -29.14 16.65 21.25
N LYS A 3 -28.28 17.58 20.84
CA LYS A 3 -27.49 17.43 19.62
C LYS A 3 -26.44 16.37 19.90
N TYR A 4 -26.72 15.13 19.50
CA TYR A 4 -25.71 14.09 19.32
C TYR A 4 -24.72 14.60 18.27
N ASP A 5 -23.63 15.21 18.72
CA ASP A 5 -22.48 15.49 17.88
C ASP A 5 -21.92 14.13 17.45
N LYS A 6 -22.05 13.79 16.16
CA LYS A 6 -21.45 12.59 15.58
C LYS A 6 -19.94 12.81 15.51
N SER A 7 -19.26 12.82 16.64
CA SER A 7 -17.82 12.65 16.63
C SER A 7 -17.54 11.26 16.09
N ILE A 8 -16.75 11.17 15.02
CA ILE A 8 -16.30 9.88 14.50
C ILE A 8 -15.47 9.22 15.60
N ASP A 9 -15.92 8.07 16.09
CA ASP A 9 -15.20 7.31 17.11
C ASP A 9 -13.96 6.65 16.50
N MET A 10 -12.78 7.13 16.91
CA MET A 10 -11.52 6.68 16.36
C MET A 10 -11.17 5.23 16.74
N ASP A 11 -11.68 4.71 17.86
CA ASP A 11 -11.46 3.32 18.26
C ASP A 11 -12.17 2.37 17.29
N SER A 12 -13.42 2.67 16.94
CA SER A 12 -14.17 1.93 15.93
C SER A 12 -13.49 2.01 14.55
N VAL A 13 -13.03 3.20 14.16
CA VAL A 13 -12.30 3.40 12.90
C VAL A 13 -11.01 2.57 12.88
N TYR A 14 -10.24 2.57 13.96
CA TYR A 14 -9.02 1.78 14.05
C TYR A 14 -9.31 0.29 13.85
N ARG A 15 -10.28 -0.27 14.60
CA ARG A 15 -10.65 -1.69 14.51
C ARG A 15 -11.13 -2.10 13.11
N GLU A 16 -11.83 -1.20 12.42
CA GLU A 16 -12.34 -1.46 11.08
C GLU A 16 -11.25 -1.39 10.00
N TYR A 17 -10.33 -0.44 10.11
CA TYR A 17 -9.41 -0.11 9.01
C TYR A 17 -7.94 -0.49 9.26
N GLU A 18 -7.54 -0.95 10.45
CA GLU A 18 -6.14 -1.28 10.76
C GLU A 18 -5.54 -2.25 9.74
N LYS A 19 -6.27 -3.32 9.38
CA LYS A 19 -5.79 -4.35 8.46
C LYS A 19 -5.63 -3.80 7.05
N LEU A 20 -6.52 -2.92 6.63
CA LEU A 20 -6.48 -2.29 5.31
C LEU A 20 -5.26 -1.38 5.20
N VAL A 21 -5.04 -0.51 6.20
CA VAL A 21 -3.91 0.41 6.23
C VAL A 21 -2.58 -0.35 6.34
N TYR A 22 -2.52 -1.37 7.20
CA TYR A 22 -1.35 -2.24 7.31
C TYR A 22 -1.01 -2.91 5.98
N ARG A 23 -1.99 -3.56 5.33
CA ARG A 23 -1.79 -4.24 4.04
C ARG A 23 -1.39 -3.28 2.94
N PHE A 24 -1.97 -2.08 2.94
CA PHE A 24 -1.59 -1.00 2.04
C PHE A 24 -0.10 -0.66 2.20
N LEU A 25 0.36 -0.40 3.43
CA LEU A 25 1.75 -0.05 3.72
C LEU A 25 2.71 -1.21 3.44
N TYR A 26 2.35 -2.42 3.89
CA TYR A 26 3.14 -3.63 3.67
C TYR A 26 3.34 -3.95 2.19
N SER A 27 2.33 -3.65 1.36
CA SER A 27 2.48 -3.80 -0.09
C SER A 27 3.55 -2.89 -0.71
N HIS A 28 4.00 -1.85 -0.01
CA HIS A 28 5.03 -0.93 -0.48
C HIS A 28 6.38 -1.16 0.18
N THR A 29 6.38 -1.44 1.47
CA THR A 29 7.60 -1.55 2.28
C THR A 29 8.19 -2.95 2.25
N HIS A 30 7.36 -3.99 2.13
CA HIS A 30 7.72 -5.40 2.33
C HIS A 30 8.39 -5.70 3.69
N ASP A 31 8.23 -4.79 4.64
CA ASP A 31 8.82 -4.84 5.97
C ASP A 31 7.69 -4.80 7.00
N ALA A 32 7.54 -5.87 7.77
CA ALA A 32 6.43 -6.02 8.70
C ALA A 32 6.48 -5.00 9.85
N GLU A 33 7.68 -4.75 10.39
CA GLU A 33 7.90 -3.84 11.51
C GLU A 33 7.68 -2.40 11.05
N TRP A 34 8.31 -2.03 9.95
CA TRP A 34 8.17 -0.68 9.40
C TRP A 34 6.74 -0.39 8.95
N SER A 35 6.04 -1.37 8.38
CA SER A 35 4.61 -1.21 8.04
C SER A 35 3.75 -0.96 9.26
N GLN A 36 4.03 -1.65 10.37
CA GLN A 36 3.29 -1.49 11.61
C GLN A 36 3.57 -0.13 12.25
N GLU A 37 4.80 0.37 12.20
CA GLU A 37 5.14 1.73 12.64
C GLU A 37 4.42 2.79 11.80
N LEU A 38 4.50 2.69 10.47
CA LEU A 38 3.82 3.63 9.57
C LEU A 38 2.30 3.59 9.74
N MET A 39 1.72 2.42 10.02
CA MET A 39 0.30 2.27 10.31
C MET A 39 -0.07 3.02 11.59
N GLN A 40 0.70 2.82 12.67
CA GLN A 40 0.47 3.51 13.94
C GLN A 40 0.56 5.04 13.77
N GLU A 41 1.57 5.53 13.06
CA GLU A 41 1.70 6.94 12.72
C GLU A 41 0.52 7.44 11.86
N THR A 42 0.01 6.61 10.95
CA THR A 42 -1.19 6.93 10.15
C THR A 42 -2.40 7.19 11.05
N PHE A 43 -2.68 6.29 11.99
CA PHE A 43 -3.82 6.45 12.90
C PHE A 43 -3.60 7.59 13.90
N LEU A 44 -2.36 7.82 14.36
CA LEU A 44 -2.05 8.98 15.19
C LEU A 44 -2.35 10.30 14.46
N ARG A 45 -1.95 10.44 13.20
CA ARG A 45 -2.31 11.61 12.37
C ARG A 45 -3.79 11.68 12.09
N ALA A 46 -4.45 10.54 11.89
CA ALA A 46 -5.90 10.48 11.68
C ALA A 46 -6.66 11.02 12.90
N VAL A 47 -6.32 10.59 14.12
CA VAL A 47 -6.92 11.10 15.37
C VAL A 47 -6.81 12.63 15.45
N ASN A 48 -5.64 13.18 15.12
CA ASN A 48 -5.41 14.63 15.17
C ASN A 48 -6.12 15.43 14.06
N SER A 49 -6.58 14.77 13.00
CA SER A 49 -7.14 15.42 11.81
C SER A 49 -8.58 15.02 11.49
N ILE A 50 -9.17 14.08 12.23
CA ILE A 50 -10.51 13.56 11.96
C ILE A 50 -11.60 14.63 12.00
N SER A 51 -11.43 15.67 12.82
CA SER A 51 -12.35 16.81 12.86
C SER A 51 -12.42 17.61 11.56
N ARG A 52 -11.44 17.45 10.67
CA ARG A 52 -11.39 18.07 9.33
C ARG A 52 -11.87 17.14 8.23
N TYR A 53 -12.17 15.88 8.53
CA TYR A 53 -12.72 14.97 7.55
C TYR A 53 -14.17 15.38 7.24
N ASP A 54 -14.41 15.73 5.97
CA ASP A 54 -15.67 16.30 5.48
C ASP A 54 -16.57 15.29 4.76
N GLY A 55 -16.13 14.03 4.64
CA GLY A 55 -16.87 12.97 3.95
C GLY A 55 -16.88 13.07 2.42
N THR A 56 -16.02 13.90 1.82
CA THR A 56 -15.90 14.01 0.36
C THR A 56 -15.41 12.73 -0.32
N CYS A 57 -14.64 11.92 0.41
CA CYS A 57 -14.25 10.57 0.01
C CYS A 57 -14.63 9.57 1.10
N LYS A 58 -14.44 8.28 0.83
CA LYS A 58 -14.60 7.24 1.87
C LYS A 58 -13.51 7.35 2.92
N LEU A 59 -13.80 6.93 4.14
CA LEU A 59 -12.82 6.93 5.22
C LEU A 59 -11.61 6.04 4.93
N SER A 60 -11.82 4.89 4.26
CA SER A 60 -10.74 4.03 3.75
C SER A 60 -9.77 4.77 2.83
N VAL A 61 -10.30 5.59 1.92
CA VAL A 61 -9.53 6.40 0.97
C VAL A 61 -8.75 7.47 1.71
N TRP A 62 -9.41 8.18 2.62
CA TRP A 62 -8.79 9.21 3.43
C TRP A 62 -7.62 8.66 4.26
N LEU A 63 -7.81 7.52 4.94
CA LEU A 63 -6.75 6.86 5.71
C LEU A 63 -5.58 6.41 4.82
N CYS A 64 -5.85 5.81 3.66
CA CYS A 64 -4.80 5.44 2.70
C CYS A 64 -4.05 6.65 2.14
N GLN A 65 -4.71 7.81 1.97
CA GLN A 65 -4.05 9.04 1.55
C GLN A 65 -3.08 9.56 2.64
N ILE A 66 -3.47 9.50 3.92
CA ILE A 66 -2.58 9.81 5.05
C ILE A 66 -1.39 8.83 5.05
N ALA A 67 -1.65 7.53 4.97
CA ALA A 67 -0.63 6.49 4.96
C ALA A 67 0.38 6.69 3.83
N LYS A 68 -0.11 6.96 2.61
CA LYS A 68 0.72 7.25 1.43
C LYS A 68 1.61 8.47 1.64
N HIS A 69 1.07 9.54 2.23
CA HIS A 69 1.83 10.74 2.51
C HIS A 69 2.99 10.46 3.48
N ILE A 70 2.71 9.72 4.58
CA ILE A 70 3.73 9.32 5.56
C ILE A 70 4.79 8.44 4.89
N LEU A 71 4.37 7.40 4.16
CA LEU A 71 5.28 6.50 3.47
C LEU A 71 6.25 7.25 2.55
N TYR A 72 5.75 8.17 1.71
CA TYR A 72 6.63 8.95 0.83
C TYR A 72 7.50 9.94 1.58
N GLN A 73 7.04 10.48 2.71
CA GLN A 73 7.85 11.32 3.58
C GLN A 73 9.04 10.52 4.11
N GLU A 74 8.82 9.31 4.61
CA GLU A 74 9.87 8.44 5.15
C GLU A 74 10.80 7.90 4.05
N LEU A 75 10.27 7.49 2.89
CA LEU A 75 11.11 7.08 1.74
C LEU A 75 12.04 8.20 1.26
N ARG A 76 11.56 9.45 1.25
CA ARG A 76 12.40 10.61 0.91
C ARG A 76 13.51 10.84 1.93
N LYS A 77 13.21 10.69 3.23
CA LYS A 77 14.23 10.79 4.29
C LYS A 77 15.27 9.67 4.17
N LYS A 78 14.83 8.43 3.96
CA LYS A 78 15.71 7.27 3.81
C LYS A 78 16.66 7.46 2.62
N LYS A 79 16.13 7.90 1.47
CA LYS A 79 16.95 8.25 0.30
C LYS A 79 17.92 9.41 0.57
N GLN A 80 17.54 10.42 1.35
CA GLN A 80 18.45 11.51 1.73
C GLN A 80 19.59 11.00 2.63
N ILE A 81 19.29 10.11 3.59
CA ILE A 81 20.28 9.48 4.45
C ILE A 81 21.23 8.61 3.62
N GLU A 82 20.71 7.75 2.75
CA GLU A 82 21.52 6.95 1.82
C GLU A 82 22.37 7.82 0.88
N THR A 83 21.87 8.97 0.43
CA THR A 83 22.65 9.93 -0.39
C THR A 83 23.78 10.58 0.41
N VAL A 84 23.64 10.73 1.73
CA VAL A 84 24.68 11.23 2.63
C VAL A 84 25.67 10.11 3.05
N GLU A 85 25.20 8.85 3.10
CA GLU A 85 25.97 7.66 3.46
C GLU A 85 26.62 6.94 2.26
N LEU A 86 26.43 7.45 1.03
CA LEU A 86 27.02 6.93 -0.22
C LEU A 86 28.54 7.21 -0.35
N VAL A 87 29.27 6.93 0.74
CA VAL A 87 30.69 6.59 0.76
C VAL A 87 30.92 5.11 1.11
N ASP A 88 29.91 4.30 1.46
CA ASP A 88 30.18 2.85 1.57
C ASP A 88 28.98 1.91 1.36
N CYS A 89 29.24 0.96 0.46
CA CYS A 89 28.68 -0.39 0.32
C CYS A 89 27.21 -0.63 -0.10
N LEU A 90 27.09 -1.54 -1.07
CA LEU A 90 25.89 -2.12 -1.67
C LEU A 90 25.45 -3.42 -0.96
N THR A 91 24.20 -3.79 -1.23
CA THR A 91 23.50 -5.10 -1.09
C THR A 91 23.13 -5.62 0.30
N ASP A 92 21.87 -6.03 0.48
CA ASP A 92 21.58 -7.45 0.77
C ASP A 92 20.12 -7.89 0.45
N ASP A 93 20.01 -9.11 -0.05
CA ASP A 93 18.82 -9.91 -0.35
C ASP A 93 18.67 -10.92 0.79
N SER A 94 17.49 -11.08 1.40
CA SER A 94 17.29 -12.14 2.40
C SER A 94 15.85 -12.65 2.42
N ALA A 95 15.69 -13.93 2.04
CA ALA A 95 14.46 -14.71 2.17
C ALA A 95 14.72 -15.99 3.00
N PRO A 96 13.87 -16.38 3.96
CA PRO A 96 14.03 -17.63 4.70
C PRO A 96 13.20 -18.81 4.14
N ASN A 97 13.76 -20.02 4.29
CA ASN A 97 13.30 -21.33 3.84
C ASN A 97 12.15 -21.95 4.66
N GLY A 98 11.35 -22.81 4.02
CA GLY A 98 10.41 -23.74 4.66
C GLY A 98 9.73 -24.69 3.66
N GLU A 99 10.21 -25.93 3.59
CA GLU A 99 9.82 -26.93 2.58
C GLU A 99 8.52 -27.67 2.92
N THR A 100 7.39 -27.22 2.33
CA THR A 100 6.20 -28.00 1.90
C THR A 100 5.05 -27.08 1.40
N SER A 101 5.20 -25.76 1.57
CA SER A 101 4.44 -24.70 0.87
C SER A 101 5.04 -24.30 -0.48
N ILE A 102 6.16 -24.94 -0.86
CA ILE A 102 7.14 -24.49 -1.86
C ILE A 102 6.48 -24.08 -3.17
N LEU A 103 5.69 -24.95 -3.81
CA LEU A 103 5.12 -24.64 -5.13
C LEU A 103 4.16 -23.44 -5.11
N LYS A 104 3.32 -23.30 -4.08
CA LYS A 104 2.41 -22.15 -3.95
C LYS A 104 3.15 -20.88 -3.51
N GLN A 105 4.25 -21.03 -2.80
CA GLN A 105 5.09 -19.93 -2.34
C GLN A 105 5.98 -19.43 -3.48
N GLU A 106 6.54 -20.32 -4.30
CA GLU A 106 7.24 -20.04 -5.55
C GLU A 106 6.36 -19.26 -6.53
N SER A 107 5.14 -19.76 -6.83
CA SER A 107 4.21 -19.04 -7.69
C SER A 107 3.81 -17.66 -7.15
N LYS A 108 3.73 -17.50 -5.83
CA LYS A 108 3.49 -16.18 -5.20
C LYS A 108 4.73 -15.29 -5.31
N ILE A 109 5.91 -15.82 -5.04
CA ILE A 109 7.17 -15.09 -5.13
C ILE A 109 7.38 -14.59 -6.56
N GLU A 110 7.17 -15.44 -7.57
CA GLU A 110 7.23 -15.06 -8.98
C GLU A 110 6.20 -13.99 -9.34
N LEU A 111 4.95 -14.15 -8.90
CA LEU A 111 3.92 -13.12 -9.12
C LEU A 111 4.33 -11.77 -8.51
N TYR A 112 4.82 -11.75 -7.27
CA TYR A 112 5.26 -10.51 -6.63
C TYR A 112 6.49 -9.93 -7.33
N ARG A 113 7.45 -10.76 -7.75
CA ARG A 113 8.60 -10.31 -8.57
C ARG A 113 8.14 -9.60 -9.85
N GLU A 114 7.23 -10.21 -10.61
CA GLU A 114 6.68 -9.59 -11.82
C GLU A 114 5.93 -8.28 -11.53
N ILE A 115 5.19 -8.22 -10.42
CA ILE A 115 4.54 -6.99 -9.97
C ILE A 115 5.57 -5.90 -9.65
N HIS A 116 6.72 -6.26 -9.06
CA HIS A 116 7.78 -5.30 -8.74
C HIS A 116 8.46 -4.73 -9.98
N LEU A 117 8.56 -5.50 -11.07
CA LEU A 117 9.10 -5.06 -12.35
C LEU A 117 8.19 -4.10 -13.11
N LEU A 118 6.90 -4.01 -12.75
CA LEU A 118 5.99 -3.05 -13.36
C LEU A 118 6.42 -1.59 -13.12
N PRO A 119 6.09 -0.67 -14.04
CA PRO A 119 6.18 0.76 -13.78
C PRO A 119 5.43 1.13 -12.49
N GLU A 120 5.98 2.08 -11.72
CA GLU A 120 5.51 2.43 -10.38
C GLU A 120 3.97 2.59 -10.28
N ARG A 121 3.36 3.32 -11.22
CA ARG A 121 1.91 3.54 -11.24
C ARG A 121 1.10 2.28 -11.51
N GLU A 122 1.60 1.38 -12.35
CA GLU A 122 0.95 0.11 -12.64
C GLU A 122 1.05 -0.82 -11.43
N ARG A 123 2.23 -0.87 -10.81
CA ARG A 123 2.51 -1.59 -9.57
C ARG A 123 1.60 -1.15 -8.42
N GLU A 124 1.48 0.17 -8.18
CA GLU A 124 0.58 0.74 -7.17
C GLU A 124 -0.86 0.25 -7.35
N VAL A 125 -1.39 0.34 -8.57
CA VAL A 125 -2.77 -0.09 -8.88
C VAL A 125 -2.96 -1.58 -8.62
N VAL A 126 -1.99 -2.41 -9.01
CA VAL A 126 -2.07 -3.86 -8.77
C VAL A 126 -2.04 -4.18 -7.28
N LEU A 127 -1.08 -3.64 -6.55
CA LEU A 127 -0.91 -3.89 -5.11
C LEU A 127 -2.10 -3.40 -4.28
N TYR A 128 -2.62 -2.19 -4.57
CA TYR A 128 -3.83 -1.68 -3.92
C TYR A 128 -5.04 -2.57 -4.18
N ARG A 129 -5.13 -3.17 -5.36
CA ARG A 129 -6.25 -4.03 -5.73
C ARG A 129 -6.17 -5.42 -5.10
N ILE A 130 -4.99 -6.05 -5.10
CA ILE A 130 -4.82 -7.44 -4.67
C ILE A 130 -4.53 -7.58 -3.18
N THR A 131 -3.83 -6.61 -2.57
CA THR A 131 -3.40 -6.67 -1.17
C THR A 131 -4.27 -5.77 -0.30
N GLY A 132 -4.60 -4.57 -0.77
CA GLY A 132 -5.45 -3.61 -0.06
C GLY A 132 -6.95 -3.84 -0.20
N GLU A 133 -7.38 -4.78 -1.06
CA GLU A 133 -8.79 -5.07 -1.39
C GLU A 133 -9.60 -3.83 -1.87
N LEU A 134 -8.91 -2.76 -2.28
CA LEU A 134 -9.52 -1.50 -2.67
C LEU A 134 -10.27 -1.62 -4.00
N SER A 135 -11.43 -0.99 -4.10
CA SER A 135 -12.15 -0.86 -5.37
C SER A 135 -11.39 0.04 -6.35
N PHE A 136 -11.63 -0.11 -7.65
CA PHE A 136 -11.00 0.75 -8.67
C PHE A 136 -11.33 2.23 -8.49
N ARG A 137 -12.50 2.53 -7.92
CA ARG A 137 -12.90 3.90 -7.58
C ARG A 137 -12.01 4.46 -6.47
N GLU A 138 -11.87 3.74 -5.37
CA GLU A 138 -11.00 4.12 -4.24
C GLU A 138 -9.54 4.27 -4.69
N ILE A 139 -9.04 3.35 -5.53
CA ILE A 139 -7.70 3.44 -6.11
C ILE A 139 -7.54 4.72 -6.95
N GLY A 140 -8.55 5.05 -7.77
CA GLY A 140 -8.57 6.30 -8.53
C GLY A 140 -8.47 7.51 -7.61
N GLU A 141 -9.29 7.56 -6.55
CA GLU A 141 -9.29 8.65 -5.57
C GLU A 141 -7.94 8.78 -4.84
N ILE A 142 -7.31 7.68 -4.41
CA ILE A 142 -5.98 7.67 -3.76
C ILE A 142 -4.87 8.15 -4.71
N LEU A 143 -5.01 7.85 -6.01
CA LEU A 143 -4.01 8.18 -7.03
C LEU A 143 -4.28 9.52 -7.76
N GLY A 144 -5.40 10.19 -7.48
CA GLY A 144 -5.81 11.40 -8.19
C GLY A 144 -6.15 11.13 -9.67
N LYS A 145 -6.82 10.00 -9.94
CA LYS A 145 -7.18 9.49 -11.28
C LYS A 145 -8.63 9.02 -11.31
N SER A 146 -9.17 8.77 -12.50
CA SER A 146 -10.52 8.23 -12.66
C SER A 146 -10.56 6.72 -12.37
N GLU A 147 -11.73 6.22 -11.97
CA GLU A 147 -11.97 4.78 -11.83
C GLU A 147 -11.63 4.00 -13.11
N ASN A 148 -12.00 4.55 -14.28
CA ASN A 148 -11.74 3.91 -15.57
C ASN A 148 -10.24 3.82 -15.88
N TRP A 149 -9.47 4.85 -15.48
CA TRP A 149 -8.01 4.80 -15.57
C TRP A 149 -7.46 3.66 -14.70
N SER A 150 -7.91 3.52 -13.45
CA SER A 150 -7.48 2.43 -12.55
C SER A 150 -7.81 1.05 -13.12
N ARG A 151 -9.01 0.86 -13.69
CA ARG A 151 -9.42 -0.40 -14.35
C ARG A 151 -8.51 -0.73 -15.54
N THR A 152 -8.28 0.25 -16.40
CA THR A 152 -7.47 0.08 -17.61
C THR A 152 -6.03 -0.25 -17.26
N VAL A 153 -5.45 0.47 -16.30
CA VAL A 153 -4.09 0.24 -15.81
C VAL A 153 -3.97 -1.16 -15.20
N PHE A 154 -4.89 -1.54 -14.32
CA PHE A 154 -4.89 -2.88 -13.71
C PHE A 154 -4.95 -3.99 -14.76
N TYR A 155 -5.83 -3.85 -15.75
CA TYR A 155 -5.98 -4.87 -16.80
C TYR A 155 -4.71 -5.00 -17.65
N ARG A 156 -4.10 -3.87 -18.04
CA ARG A 156 -2.83 -3.87 -18.79
C ARG A 156 -1.69 -4.48 -17.98
N ALA A 157 -1.57 -4.11 -16.72
CA ALA A 157 -0.57 -4.67 -15.80
C ALA A 157 -0.75 -6.19 -15.66
N LYS A 158 -2.00 -6.65 -15.48
CA LYS A 158 -2.32 -8.08 -15.42
C LYS A 158 -1.97 -8.84 -16.70
N GLN A 159 -2.19 -8.23 -17.87
CA GLN A 159 -1.80 -8.81 -19.16
C GLN A 159 -0.28 -8.98 -19.24
N LYS A 160 0.50 -7.93 -18.90
CA LYS A 160 1.96 -7.97 -18.88
C LYS A 160 2.50 -9.08 -17.96
N ILE A 161 2.03 -9.11 -16.70
CA ILE A 161 2.42 -10.15 -15.74
C ILE A 161 2.13 -11.55 -16.31
N ARG A 162 0.96 -11.74 -16.92
CA ARG A 162 0.58 -13.04 -17.51
C ARG A 162 1.48 -13.42 -18.70
N GLU A 163 1.89 -12.46 -19.51
CA GLU A 163 2.80 -12.70 -20.64
C GLU A 163 4.21 -13.07 -20.15
N GLU A 164 4.71 -12.40 -19.12
CA GLU A 164 6.02 -12.72 -18.54
C GLU A 164 6.02 -14.10 -17.86
N LEU A 165 5.02 -14.41 -17.03
CA LEU A 165 4.93 -15.72 -16.36
C LEU A 165 4.86 -16.90 -17.36
N LYS A 166 4.24 -16.71 -18.52
CA LYS A 166 4.20 -17.74 -19.59
C LYS A 166 5.56 -18.01 -20.23
N LYS A 167 6.54 -17.11 -20.14
CA LYS A 167 7.88 -17.34 -20.69
C LYS A 167 8.69 -18.33 -19.87
N TYR A 168 8.27 -18.58 -18.64
CA TYR A 168 8.90 -19.52 -17.70
C TYR A 168 8.22 -20.90 -17.69
N GLU A 169 7.13 -21.07 -18.44
CA GLU A 169 6.44 -22.36 -18.72
C GLU A 169 7.03 -23.05 -19.97
#